data_AF-A0A2N6SSP7-F1
#
_entry.id   AF-A0A2N6SSP7-F1
#
_cell.length_a   1.000
_cell.length_b   1.000
_cell.length_c   1.000
_cell.angle_alpha   90.00
_cell.angle_beta   90.00
_cell.angle_gamma   90.00
#
_symmetry.space_group_name_H-M   'P 1'
#
loop_
_entity.id
_entity.type
_entity.pdbx_description
1 polymer ?
#
loop_
_entity_poly.entity_id
_entity_poly.type
_entity_poly.pdbx_seq_one_letter_code
_entity_poly.pdbx_strand_id
1 'polypeptide(L)'
;MILELIIKYLIIILLIFCHEMGHILMCVIFFNCKEWKVELGFGKVLFETRRFIVKPLIICGKILPNIDPEYYMNKSKLEKTMIPLGGPLFNILVLLLALPIALNNGAAIEGYSELFINCFKFFYKCNAGMLFWTLLPIYYKKGEPSDGRRILNIIRNQYN
;
A
#
# COMPACT_ATOMS: atom_id res chain seq x y z
N MET A 1 25.52 -9.22 5.06
CA MET A 1 25.14 -8.57 3.78
C MET A 1 23.98 -9.28 3.07
N ILE A 2 24.11 -10.54 2.63
CA ILE A 2 23.01 -11.23 1.87
C ILE A 2 21.73 -11.38 2.72
N LEU A 3 21.85 -11.83 3.96
CA LEU A 3 20.70 -11.98 4.87
C LEU A 3 19.94 -10.66 5.06
N GLU A 4 20.67 -9.56 5.27
CA GLU A 4 20.09 -8.23 5.42
C GLU A 4 19.32 -7.79 4.16
N LEU A 5 19.85 -8.06 2.97
CA LEU A 5 19.16 -7.78 1.71
C LEU A 5 17.87 -8.58 1.57
N ILE A 6 17.87 -9.85 1.96
CA ILE A 6 16.68 -10.70 1.96
C ILE A 6 15.63 -10.12 2.91
N ILE A 7 16.02 -9.76 4.13
CA ILE A 7 15.09 -9.16 5.12
C ILE A 7 14.50 -7.85 4.61
N LYS A 8 15.33 -6.97 4.03
CA LYS A 8 14.87 -5.71 3.43
C LYS A 8 13.90 -5.96 2.28
N TYR A 9 14.14 -6.98 1.45
CA TYR A 9 13.21 -7.33 0.38
C TYR A 9 11.87 -7.85 0.93
N LEU A 10 11.90 -8.70 1.96
CA LEU A 10 10.69 -9.14 2.66
C LEU A 10 9.91 -7.98 3.30
N ILE A 11 10.61 -6.99 3.84
CA ILE A 11 10.01 -5.74 4.33
C ILE A 11 9.26 -5.00 3.22
N ILE A 12 9.85 -4.88 2.03
CA ILE A 12 9.19 -4.24 0.88
C ILE A 12 7.90 -5.00 0.53
N ILE A 13 7.97 -6.32 0.43
CA ILE A 13 6.81 -7.18 0.15
C ILE A 13 5.70 -6.96 1.19
N LEU A 14 6.07 -6.97 2.47
CA LEU A 14 5.14 -6.77 3.58
C LEU A 14 4.46 -5.39 3.51
N LEU A 15 5.23 -4.33 3.28
CA LEU A 15 4.70 -2.96 3.20
C LEU A 15 3.74 -2.80 2.02
N ILE A 16 4.08 -3.34 0.85
CA ILE A 16 3.20 -3.33 -0.33
C ILE A 16 1.93 -4.11 -0.01
N PHE A 17 2.04 -5.32 0.49
CA PHE A 17 0.88 -6.15 0.80
C PHE A 17 -0.07 -5.43 1.77
N CYS A 18 0.45 -4.89 2.87
CA CYS A 18 -0.39 -4.22 3.85
C CYS A 18 -0.98 -2.90 3.32
N HIS A 19 -0.26 -2.17 2.47
CA HIS A 19 -0.79 -1.01 1.75
C HIS A 19 -2.01 -1.39 0.89
N GLU A 20 -1.89 -2.43 0.06
CA GLU A 20 -3.00 -2.91 -0.77
C GLU A 20 -4.18 -3.42 0.08
N MET A 21 -3.89 -4.05 1.23
CA MET A 21 -4.93 -4.45 2.18
C MET A 21 -5.66 -3.27 2.79
N GLY A 22 -5.00 -2.12 2.97
CA GLY A 22 -5.64 -0.87 3.38
C GLY A 22 -6.73 -0.45 2.39
N HIS A 23 -6.48 -0.54 1.08
CA HIS A 23 -7.50 -0.26 0.07
C HIS A 23 -8.66 -1.25 0.12
N ILE A 24 -8.37 -2.56 0.26
CA ILE A 24 -9.42 -3.58 0.40
C ILE A 24 -10.29 -3.31 1.62
N LEU A 25 -9.68 -2.97 2.75
CA LEU A 25 -10.42 -2.66 3.98
C LEU A 25 -11.45 -1.56 3.71
N MET A 26 -11.04 -0.49 3.01
CA MET A 26 -11.96 0.59 2.65
C MET A 26 -13.02 0.16 1.63
N CYS A 27 -12.69 -0.68 0.65
CA CYS A 27 -13.68 -1.30 -0.24
C CYS A 27 -14.71 -2.13 0.52
N VAL A 28 -14.29 -2.92 1.51
CA VAL A 28 -15.18 -3.75 2.32
C VAL A 28 -16.09 -2.87 3.19
N ILE A 29 -15.54 -1.87 3.87
CA ILE A 29 -16.28 -1.01 4.79
C ILE A 29 -17.31 -0.13 4.05
N PHE A 30 -16.90 0.55 2.98
CA PHE A 30 -17.74 1.57 2.33
C PHE A 30 -18.62 1.03 1.19
N PHE A 31 -18.24 -0.12 0.61
CA PHE A 31 -18.90 -0.67 -0.57
C PHE A 31 -19.39 -2.11 -0.36
N ASN A 32 -19.21 -2.70 0.82
CA ASN A 32 -19.56 -4.09 1.12
C ASN A 32 -18.96 -5.08 0.07
N CYS A 33 -17.76 -4.76 -0.43
CA CYS A 33 -17.12 -5.49 -1.50
C CYS A 33 -16.70 -6.89 -1.04
N LYS A 34 -17.46 -7.92 -1.41
CA LYS A 34 -17.17 -9.31 -1.01
C LYS A 34 -16.11 -9.96 -1.90
N GLU A 35 -16.12 -9.62 -3.18
CA GLU A 35 -15.22 -10.17 -4.18
C GLU A 35 -14.12 -9.16 -4.50
N TRP A 36 -12.88 -9.55 -4.23
CA TRP A 36 -11.70 -8.73 -4.43
C TRP A 36 -10.49 -9.64 -4.57
N LYS A 37 -9.50 -9.17 -5.31
CA LYS A 37 -8.16 -9.76 -5.41
C LYS A 37 -7.10 -8.69 -5.17
N VAL A 38 -5.94 -9.12 -4.67
CA VAL A 38 -4.71 -8.34 -4.68
C VAL A 38 -3.79 -8.92 -5.73
N GLU A 39 -3.29 -8.07 -6.62
CA GLU A 39 -2.19 -8.40 -7.51
C GLU A 39 -0.89 -7.84 -6.92
N LEU A 40 0.12 -8.70 -6.75
CA LEU A 40 1.43 -8.35 -6.21
C LEU A 40 2.51 -8.61 -7.27
N GLY A 41 3.25 -7.54 -7.58
CA GLY A 41 4.45 -7.57 -8.41
C GLY A 41 4.24 -7.40 -9.91
N PHE A 42 5.33 -7.61 -10.64
CA PHE A 42 5.40 -7.44 -12.09
C PHE A 42 5.92 -8.70 -12.80
N GLY A 43 5.50 -8.90 -14.04
CA GLY A 43 5.87 -10.03 -14.89
C GLY A 43 4.72 -11.01 -15.15
N LYS A 44 5.06 -12.23 -15.56
CA LYS A 44 4.10 -13.33 -15.76
C LYS A 44 3.53 -13.77 -14.41
N VAL A 45 2.28 -14.21 -14.37
CA VAL A 45 1.68 -14.78 -13.16
C VAL A 45 2.44 -16.05 -12.78
N LEU A 46 2.90 -16.14 -11.54
CA LEU A 46 3.49 -17.36 -10.98
C LEU A 46 2.40 -18.29 -10.44
N PHE A 47 1.50 -17.72 -9.65
CA PHE A 47 0.32 -18.42 -9.17
C PHE A 47 -0.83 -17.43 -8.93
N GLU A 48 -2.04 -17.96 -9.03
CA GLU A 48 -3.28 -17.23 -8.81
C GLU A 48 -4.19 -18.05 -7.90
N THR A 49 -4.81 -17.37 -6.94
CA THR A 49 -5.82 -17.91 -6.04
C THR A 49 -7.08 -17.04 -6.11
N ARG A 50 -8.10 -17.38 -5.33
CA ARG A 50 -9.31 -16.56 -5.21
C ARG A 50 -9.04 -15.12 -4.79
N ARG A 51 -8.00 -14.87 -3.98
CA ARG A 51 -7.72 -13.55 -3.37
C ARG A 51 -6.39 -12.93 -3.81
N PHE A 52 -5.51 -13.71 -4.44
CA PHE A 52 -4.14 -13.28 -4.72
C PHE A 52 -3.72 -13.63 -6.14
N ILE A 53 -3.08 -12.69 -6.81
CA ILE A 53 -2.31 -12.90 -8.03
C ILE A 53 -0.86 -12.52 -7.70
N VAL A 54 0.07 -13.47 -7.78
CA VAL A 54 1.47 -13.22 -7.42
C VAL A 54 2.36 -13.35 -8.65
N LYS A 55 3.23 -12.35 -8.84
CA LYS A 55 4.21 -12.25 -9.93
C LYS A 55 5.63 -12.22 -9.35
N PRO A 56 6.68 -12.52 -10.15
CA PRO A 56 8.04 -12.75 -9.65
C PRO A 56 8.68 -11.57 -8.94
N LEU A 57 8.45 -10.34 -9.44
CA LEU A 57 9.09 -9.14 -8.90
C LEU A 57 8.08 -8.33 -8.10
N ILE A 58 7.93 -8.65 -6.82
CA ILE A 58 7.03 -7.94 -5.91
C ILE A 58 7.67 -6.62 -5.48
N ILE A 59 7.42 -5.58 -6.27
CA ILE A 59 7.85 -4.20 -6.03
C ILE A 59 6.71 -3.18 -6.17
N CYS A 60 5.53 -3.67 -6.56
CA CYS A 60 4.29 -2.91 -6.69
C CYS A 60 3.10 -3.82 -6.36
N GLY A 61 1.95 -3.21 -6.12
CA GLY A 61 0.68 -3.91 -5.94
C GLY A 61 -0.45 -3.16 -6.64
N LYS A 62 -1.59 -3.85 -6.78
CA LYS A 62 -2.87 -3.21 -7.04
C LYS A 62 -4.00 -4.08 -6.53
N ILE A 63 -5.10 -3.46 -6.12
CA ILE A 63 -6.35 -4.16 -5.85
C ILE A 63 -7.20 -4.31 -7.11
N LEU A 64 -7.95 -5.40 -7.17
CA LEU A 64 -8.95 -5.71 -8.18
C LEU A 64 -10.28 -5.97 -7.47
N PRO A 65 -10.98 -4.91 -7.01
CA PRO A 65 -12.27 -5.04 -6.37
C PRO A 65 -13.37 -5.28 -7.42
N ASN A 66 -14.32 -6.17 -7.14
CA ASN A 66 -15.51 -6.35 -7.95
C ASN A 66 -16.64 -5.51 -7.34
N ILE A 67 -16.76 -4.27 -7.79
CA ILE A 67 -17.79 -3.32 -7.37
C ILE A 67 -18.61 -2.98 -8.60
N ASP A 68 -19.94 -3.04 -8.46
CA ASP A 68 -20.85 -2.61 -9.52
C ASP A 68 -20.62 -1.12 -9.86
N PRO A 69 -20.41 -0.77 -11.14
CA PRO A 69 -20.10 0.60 -11.54
C PRO A 69 -21.21 1.61 -11.22
N GLU A 70 -22.48 1.23 -11.38
CA GLU A 70 -23.61 2.12 -11.09
C GLU A 70 -23.71 2.38 -9.58
N TYR A 71 -23.58 1.32 -8.78
CA TYR A 71 -23.49 1.42 -7.33
C TYR A 71 -22.34 2.32 -6.89
N TYR A 72 -21.15 2.14 -7.46
CA TYR A 72 -20.00 2.99 -7.19
C TYR A 72 -20.29 4.46 -7.55
N MET A 73 -20.87 4.71 -8.72
CA MET A 73 -21.14 6.08 -9.19
C MET A 73 -22.17 6.81 -8.33
N ASN A 74 -23.12 6.10 -7.73
CA ASN A 74 -24.11 6.65 -6.81
C ASN A 74 -23.55 6.98 -5.41
N LYS A 75 -22.31 6.57 -5.09
CA LYS A 75 -21.67 6.92 -3.80
C LYS A 75 -21.18 8.35 -3.75
N SER A 76 -21.12 8.87 -2.52
CA SER A 76 -20.58 10.21 -2.25
C SER A 76 -19.10 10.28 -2.62
N LYS A 77 -18.61 11.50 -2.89
CA LYS A 77 -17.18 11.74 -3.15
C LYS A 77 -16.31 11.23 -2.00
N LEU A 78 -16.76 11.41 -0.75
CA LEU A 78 -16.04 10.96 0.43
C LEU A 78 -15.87 9.44 0.41
N GLU A 79 -16.95 8.69 0.22
CA GLU A 79 -16.90 7.21 0.15
C GLU A 79 -15.98 6.73 -0.98
N LYS A 80 -16.09 7.32 -2.18
CA LYS A 80 -15.20 6.99 -3.32
C LYS A 80 -13.73 7.25 -2.98
N THR A 81 -13.45 8.36 -2.28
CA THR A 81 -12.09 8.75 -1.89
C THR A 81 -11.50 7.81 -0.83
N MET A 82 -12.32 7.15 -0.02
CA MET A 82 -11.84 6.22 1.00
C MET A 82 -11.08 5.03 0.39
N ILE A 83 -11.47 4.55 -0.79
CA ILE A 83 -10.75 3.45 -1.46
C ILE A 83 -9.27 3.81 -1.68
N PRO A 84 -8.90 4.84 -2.49
CA PRO A 84 -7.51 5.22 -2.68
C PRO A 84 -6.85 5.78 -1.42
N LEU A 85 -7.59 6.26 -0.41
CA LEU A 85 -6.99 6.63 0.87
C LEU A 85 -6.57 5.44 1.75
N GLY A 86 -7.13 4.25 1.54
CA GLY A 86 -6.90 3.10 2.40
C GLY A 86 -5.42 2.72 2.58
N GLY A 87 -4.68 2.60 1.48
CA GLY A 87 -3.24 2.34 1.49
C GLY A 87 -2.43 3.43 2.20
N PRO A 88 -2.54 4.71 1.81
CA PRO A 88 -1.89 5.82 2.51
C PRO A 88 -2.19 5.87 4.01
N LEU A 89 -3.45 5.63 4.42
CA LEU A 89 -3.83 5.58 5.83
C LEU A 89 -3.11 4.45 6.58
N PHE A 90 -2.94 3.29 5.94
CA PHE A 90 -2.13 2.21 6.50
C PHE A 90 -0.66 2.64 6.69
N ASN A 91 -0.05 3.27 5.69
CA ASN A 91 1.33 3.75 5.84
C ASN A 91 1.46 4.80 6.96
N ILE A 92 0.50 5.72 7.09
CA ILE A 92 0.46 6.71 8.17
C ILE A 92 0.39 6.01 9.53
N LEU A 93 -0.51 5.02 9.69
CA LEU A 93 -0.61 4.24 10.92
C LEU A 93 0.73 3.59 11.28
N VAL A 94 1.40 2.97 10.29
CA VAL A 94 2.73 2.38 10.50
C VAL A 94 3.76 3.42 10.95
N LEU A 95 3.79 4.62 10.33
CA LEU A 95 4.69 5.69 10.75
C LEU A 95 4.44 6.11 12.20
N LEU A 96 3.18 6.29 12.59
CA LEU A 96 2.79 6.68 13.94
C LEU A 96 3.20 5.64 14.97
N LEU A 97 2.95 4.34 14.69
CA LEU A 97 3.31 3.25 15.59
C LEU A 97 4.84 3.05 15.70
N ALA A 98 5.57 3.30 14.61
CA ALA A 98 7.03 3.17 14.58
C ALA A 98 7.78 4.42 15.08
N LEU A 99 7.09 5.55 15.24
CA LEU A 99 7.67 6.85 15.58
C LEU A 99 8.48 6.85 16.89
N PRO A 100 8.04 6.25 18.01
CA PRO A 100 8.81 6.27 19.25
C PRO A 100 10.19 5.63 19.12
N ILE A 101 10.26 4.54 18.34
CA ILE A 101 11.51 3.84 18.07
C ILE A 101 12.39 4.66 17.13
N ALA A 102 11.79 5.30 16.11
CA ALA A 102 12.50 6.15 15.16
C ALA A 102 13.12 7.40 15.81
N LEU A 103 12.39 8.09 16.69
CA LEU A 103 12.84 9.32 17.36
C LEU A 103 14.03 9.08 18.30
N ASN A 104 14.08 7.92 18.95
CA ASN A 104 15.15 7.57 19.87
C ASN A 104 16.38 6.97 19.16
N ASN A 105 16.49 7.07 17.83
CA ASN A 105 17.56 6.43 17.03
C ASN A 105 17.70 4.91 17.24
N GLY A 106 16.69 4.25 17.80
CA GLY A 106 16.76 2.86 18.23
C GLY A 106 17.26 2.65 19.68
N ALA A 107 17.46 3.70 20.48
CA ALA A 107 17.80 3.57 21.91
C ALA A 107 16.66 2.94 22.73
N ALA A 108 15.41 3.09 22.30
CA ALA A 108 14.27 2.37 22.89
C ALA A 108 14.32 0.84 22.65
N ILE A 109 15.28 0.37 21.86
CA ILE A 109 15.55 -1.03 21.52
C ILE A 109 17.01 -1.39 21.90
N GLU A 110 17.57 -0.76 22.92
CA GLU A 110 18.85 -1.18 23.52
C GLU A 110 18.79 -2.70 23.85
N GLY A 111 19.80 -3.45 23.40
CA GLY A 111 19.85 -4.92 23.51
C GLY A 111 19.51 -5.68 22.22
N TYR A 112 18.98 -5.03 21.19
CA TYR A 112 18.73 -5.65 19.88
C TYR A 112 19.96 -5.60 18.97
N SER A 113 20.08 -6.61 18.09
CA SER A 113 21.20 -6.69 17.13
C SER A 113 21.25 -5.49 16.16
N GLU A 114 22.45 -5.14 15.70
CA GLU A 114 22.65 -4.10 14.69
C GLU A 114 21.84 -4.38 13.40
N LEU A 115 21.75 -5.65 13.00
CA LEU A 115 20.94 -6.09 11.87
C LEU A 115 19.47 -5.69 12.04
N PHE A 116 18.89 -5.91 13.22
CA PHE A 116 17.51 -5.53 13.52
C PHE A 116 17.32 -4.02 13.43
N ILE A 117 18.21 -3.25 14.05
CA ILE A 117 18.16 -1.77 14.04
C ILE A 117 18.22 -1.25 12.59
N ASN A 118 19.11 -1.81 11.76
CA ASN A 118 19.26 -1.42 10.36
C ASN A 118 18.02 -1.78 9.52
N CYS A 119 17.44 -2.96 9.73
CA CYS A 119 16.21 -3.37 9.06
C CYS A 119 15.01 -2.52 9.51
N PHE A 120 14.92 -2.17 10.79
CA PHE A 120 13.87 -1.29 11.30
C PHE A 120 13.97 0.12 10.72
N LYS A 121 15.17 0.71 10.69
CA LYS A 121 15.42 2.01 10.04
C LYS A 121 15.04 1.97 8.56
N PHE A 122 15.35 0.87 7.87
CA PHE A 122 14.93 0.65 6.49
C PHE A 122 13.42 0.56 6.34
N PHE A 123 12.74 -0.23 7.17
CA PHE A 123 11.27 -0.36 7.21
C PHE A 123 10.60 1.01 7.35
N TYR A 124 11.03 1.82 8.33
CA TYR A 124 10.49 3.15 8.58
C TYR A 124 10.66 4.08 7.36
N LYS A 125 11.89 4.16 6.83
CA LYS A 125 12.21 5.02 5.66
C LYS A 125 11.49 4.56 4.39
N CYS A 126 11.41 3.25 4.17
CA CYS A 126 10.73 2.67 3.02
C CYS A 126 9.23 2.98 3.08
N ASN A 127 8.59 2.79 4.23
CA ASN A 127 7.18 3.13 4.45
C ASN A 127 6.90 4.63 4.25
N ALA A 128 7.77 5.51 4.77
CA ALA A 128 7.66 6.96 4.53
C ALA A 128 7.79 7.32 3.04
N GLY A 129 8.74 6.69 2.34
CA GLY A 129 8.91 6.86 0.90
C GLY A 129 7.68 6.40 0.12
N MET A 130 7.12 5.23 0.46
CA MET A 130 5.88 4.74 -0.17
C MET A 130 4.72 5.70 0.03
N LEU A 131 4.52 6.21 1.26
CA LEU A 131 3.48 7.21 1.56
C LEU A 131 3.64 8.48 0.70
N PHE A 132 4.87 8.99 0.59
CA PHE A 132 5.15 10.15 -0.24
C PHE A 132 4.79 9.90 -1.71
N TRP A 133 5.28 8.79 -2.28
CA TRP A 133 5.05 8.48 -3.71
C TRP A 133 3.60 8.17 -4.05
N THR A 134 2.84 7.57 -3.13
CA THR A 134 1.43 7.26 -3.39
C THR A 134 0.53 8.50 -3.31
N LEU A 135 0.82 9.44 -2.41
CA LEU A 135 0.02 10.66 -2.24
C LEU A 135 0.31 11.73 -3.29
N LEU A 136 1.48 11.69 -3.95
CA LEU A 136 1.76 12.59 -5.07
C LEU A 136 0.75 12.38 -6.20
N PRO A 137 0.06 13.42 -6.72
CA PRO A 137 -1.00 13.28 -7.73
C PRO A 137 -0.44 13.10 -9.15
N ILE A 138 0.30 12.01 -9.37
CA ILE A 138 1.01 11.67 -10.60
C ILE A 138 0.43 10.42 -11.27
N TYR A 139 0.84 10.18 -12.51
CA TYR A 139 0.67 8.89 -13.18
C TYR A 139 1.99 8.14 -13.15
N TYR A 140 1.97 6.87 -12.76
CA TYR A 140 3.09 5.97 -12.92
C TYR A 140 3.25 5.57 -14.40
N LYS A 141 4.31 4.80 -14.69
CA LYS A 141 4.53 4.23 -16.03
C LYS A 141 3.28 3.43 -16.46
N LYS A 142 2.97 3.48 -17.75
CA LYS A 142 1.76 2.88 -18.37
C LYS A 142 0.43 3.58 -18.03
N GLY A 143 0.47 4.78 -17.45
CA GLY A 143 -0.73 5.59 -17.24
C GLY A 143 -1.56 5.21 -16.01
N GLU A 144 -1.03 4.35 -15.14
CA GLU A 144 -1.68 3.99 -13.88
C GLU A 144 -1.63 5.17 -12.90
N PRO A 145 -2.78 5.67 -12.41
CA PRO A 145 -2.79 6.78 -11.46
C PRO A 145 -2.32 6.34 -10.08
N SER A 146 -1.54 7.17 -9.40
CA SER A 146 -1.29 7.04 -7.96
C SER A 146 -2.58 7.24 -7.16
N ASP A 147 -2.56 6.92 -5.87
CA ASP A 147 -3.71 7.17 -4.99
C ASP A 147 -4.04 8.66 -4.89
N GLY A 148 -3.03 9.51 -4.73
CA GLY A 148 -3.19 10.96 -4.76
C GLY A 148 -3.86 11.45 -6.05
N ARG A 149 -3.54 10.82 -7.19
CA ARG A 149 -4.16 11.17 -8.47
C ARG A 149 -5.60 10.69 -8.53
N ARG A 150 -5.90 9.48 -8.05
CA ARG A 150 -7.27 8.95 -7.95
C ARG A 150 -8.15 9.83 -7.06
N ILE A 151 -7.64 10.25 -5.91
CA ILE A 151 -8.30 11.17 -4.97
C ILE A 151 -8.62 12.50 -5.68
N LEU A 152 -7.62 13.10 -6.35
CA LEU A 152 -7.79 14.36 -7.08
C LEU A 152 -8.86 14.26 -8.17
N ASN A 153 -8.84 13.16 -8.93
CA ASN A 153 -9.82 12.88 -9.98
C ASN A 153 -11.25 12.80 -9.42
N ILE A 154 -11.45 12.10 -8.30
CA ILE A 154 -12.75 12.00 -7.61
C ILE A 154 -13.24 13.37 -7.15
N ILE A 155 -12.37 14.18 -6.52
CA ILE A 155 -12.72 15.52 -6.05
C ILE A 155 -13.15 16.41 -7.23
N ARG A 156 -12.44 16.32 -8.35
CA ARG A 156 -12.70 17.09 -9.58
C ARG A 156 -13.81 16.53 -10.47
N ASN A 157 -14.46 15.42 -10.10
CA ASN A 157 -15.42 14.69 -10.95
C ASN A 157 -14.84 14.27 -12.32
N GLN A 158 -13.53 14.01 -12.38
CA GLN A 158 -12.87 13.51 -13.58
C GLN A 158 -12.81 11.99 -13.49
N TYR A 159 -13.93 11.35 -13.82
CA TYR A 159 -14.01 9.90 -13.94
C TYR A 159 -13.49 9.53 -15.34
N ASN A 160 -12.26 9.04 -15.40
CA ASN A 160 -11.74 8.36 -16.59
C ASN A 160 -12.05 6.87 -16.48
#